data_AF-A0A8C0AUW3-F1
#
_entry.id   AF-A0A8C0AUW3-F1
#
_cell.length_a   1.000
_cell.length_b   1.000
_cell.length_c   1.000
_cell.angle_alpha   90.00
_cell.angle_beta   90.00
_cell.angle_gamma   90.00
#
_symmetry.space_group_name_H-M   'P 1'
#
loop_
_entity.id
_entity.type
_entity.pdbx_description
1 polymer ?
#
loop_
_entity_poly.entity_id
_entity_poly.type
_entity_poly.pdbx_seq_one_letter_code
_entity_poly.pdbx_strand_id
1 'polypeptide(L)'
;MIEVLAKLGRGPVFLAGEVLECMITFTNPLSASSTSASSEMLAWASAQIHCQFHASENRVALPPSDGSKHDVQAENETVFVPNRGERGQCILSTPPKILFCDLRLDPGESKSYSYCETLPIDGPPSFRGQSVKYVYKLTIGCQRVNSPIKLLRVPFRVLVLHGLKDYQFPQDEAVAPSNPFLEEEEGLKKDSRLADLATELLMVATSRRSLRRS
;
A
#
# COMPACT_ATOMS: atom_id res chain seq x y z
N MET A 1 -21.85 14.88 4.37
CA MET A 1 -20.97 14.05 3.55
C MET A 1 -19.72 13.78 4.38
N ILE A 2 -19.41 12.54 4.75
CA ILE A 2 -18.13 12.20 5.41
C ILE A 2 -16.93 12.43 4.47
N GLU A 3 -15.89 13.06 5.01
CA GLU A 3 -14.57 13.19 4.39
C GLU A 3 -13.67 12.02 4.82
N VAL A 4 -12.92 11.47 3.87
CA VAL A 4 -11.96 10.38 4.13
C VAL A 4 -10.59 10.81 3.65
N LEU A 5 -9.62 10.82 4.57
CA LEU A 5 -8.23 11.15 4.30
C LEU A 5 -7.35 9.94 4.59
N ALA A 6 -6.38 9.67 3.71
CA ALA A 6 -5.42 8.60 3.91
C ALA A 6 -4.00 9.17 3.78
N LYS A 7 -3.17 8.92 4.80
CA LYS A 7 -1.79 9.40 4.88
C LYS A 7 -0.85 8.21 5.04
N LEU A 8 0.12 8.08 4.13
CA LEU A 8 1.19 7.08 4.23
C LEU A 8 2.26 7.56 5.23
N GLY A 9 2.72 6.69 6.12
CA GLY A 9 3.61 7.06 7.23
C GLY A 9 4.98 7.62 6.79
N ARG A 10 5.58 7.03 5.75
CA ARG A 10 6.95 7.34 5.28
C ARG A 10 7.05 7.77 3.82
N GLY A 11 5.93 8.15 3.22
CA GLY A 11 5.83 8.53 1.81
C GLY A 11 5.32 7.42 0.88
N PRO A 12 5.37 7.61 -0.45
CA PRO A 12 4.68 6.76 -1.42
C PRO A 12 5.58 5.69 -2.09
N VAL A 13 6.76 5.39 -1.55
CA VAL A 13 7.70 4.42 -2.14
C VAL A 13 8.08 3.37 -1.10
N PHE A 14 7.98 2.12 -1.49
CA PHE A 14 8.11 0.95 -0.62
C PHE A 14 8.96 -0.12 -1.32
N LEU A 15 9.65 -0.94 -0.53
CA LEU A 15 10.29 -2.18 -1.00
C LEU A 15 9.30 -3.35 -0.94
N ALA A 16 9.46 -4.32 -1.83
CA ALA A 16 8.73 -5.57 -1.72
C ALA A 16 9.14 -6.29 -0.41
N GLY A 17 8.16 -6.71 0.40
CA GLY A 17 8.37 -7.25 1.75
C GLY A 17 8.37 -6.23 2.89
N GLU A 18 8.32 -4.94 2.58
CA GLU A 18 8.22 -3.89 3.58
C GLU A 18 6.76 -3.70 4.06
N VAL A 19 6.55 -3.27 5.30
CA VAL A 19 5.20 -2.99 5.81
C VAL A 19 4.76 -1.60 5.36
N LEU A 20 3.65 -1.53 4.64
CA LEU A 20 2.94 -0.29 4.36
C LEU A 20 2.05 0.09 5.54
N GLU A 21 2.38 1.22 6.17
CA GLU A 21 1.56 1.85 7.20
C GLU A 21 0.82 3.07 6.62
N CYS A 22 -0.50 3.07 6.77
CA CYS A 22 -1.38 4.15 6.34
C CYS A 22 -2.36 4.52 7.45
N MET A 23 -2.36 5.79 7.84
CA MET A 23 -3.36 6.36 8.73
C MET A 23 -4.56 6.85 7.92
N ILE A 24 -5.74 6.31 8.22
CA ILE A 24 -6.99 6.61 7.53
C ILE A 24 -7.91 7.33 8.50
N THR A 25 -8.27 8.57 8.18
CA THR A 25 -9.11 9.44 9.01
C THR A 25 -10.44 9.68 8.34
N PHE A 26 -11.52 9.48 9.10
CA PHE A 26 -12.89 9.75 8.71
C PHE A 26 -13.38 10.96 9.50
N THR A 27 -13.86 11.99 8.82
CA THR A 27 -14.27 13.26 9.43
C THR A 27 -15.68 13.64 9.00
N ASN A 28 -16.51 14.01 9.97
CA ASN A 28 -17.76 14.72 9.67
C ASN A 28 -17.44 16.22 9.56
N PRO A 29 -17.51 16.83 8.37
CA PRO A 29 -17.05 18.20 8.15
C PRO A 29 -18.04 19.26 8.67
N LEU A 30 -19.21 18.85 9.19
CA LEU A 30 -20.16 19.77 9.78
C LEU A 30 -19.57 20.44 11.02
N SER A 31 -19.96 21.68 11.29
CA SER A 31 -19.49 22.39 12.47
C SER A 31 -19.95 21.71 13.75
N ALA A 32 -19.12 21.71 14.79
CA ALA A 32 -19.47 21.20 16.12
C ALA A 32 -20.66 21.93 16.78
N SER A 33 -21.05 23.10 16.24
CA SER A 33 -22.27 23.82 16.63
C SER A 33 -23.55 23.22 16.04
N SER A 34 -23.44 22.25 15.12
CA SER A 34 -24.57 21.55 14.53
C SER A 34 -25.13 20.52 15.51
N THR A 35 -26.45 20.30 15.47
CA THR A 35 -27.12 19.34 16.37
C THR A 35 -26.68 17.89 16.12
N SER A 36 -26.71 17.03 17.15
CA SER A 36 -26.48 15.58 17.03
C SER A 36 -27.48 14.86 16.10
N ALA A 37 -28.55 15.51 15.63
CA ALA A 37 -29.35 14.98 14.53
C ALA A 37 -28.63 14.97 13.17
N SER A 38 -27.47 15.64 13.08
CA SER A 38 -26.60 15.67 11.91
C SER A 38 -25.38 14.73 12.01
N SER A 39 -25.43 13.76 12.93
CA SER A 39 -24.47 12.65 12.93
C SER A 39 -24.61 11.84 11.64
N GLU A 40 -23.47 11.39 11.11
CA GLU A 40 -23.44 10.47 9.98
C GLU A 40 -23.00 9.07 10.44
N MET A 41 -23.53 8.05 9.77
CA MET A 41 -23.28 6.65 10.08
C MET A 41 -22.68 5.94 8.87
N LEU A 42 -21.48 5.38 9.05
CA LEU A 42 -20.82 4.50 8.10
C LEU A 42 -21.07 3.05 8.52
N ALA A 43 -21.63 2.28 7.60
CA ALA A 43 -21.92 0.86 7.81
C ALA A 43 -20.63 0.03 7.89
N TRP A 44 -19.59 0.38 7.13
CA TRP A 44 -18.29 -0.27 7.21
C TRP A 44 -17.22 0.52 6.46
N ALA A 45 -15.97 0.21 6.76
CA ALA A 45 -14.84 0.52 5.88
C ALA A 45 -13.85 -0.64 5.84
N SER A 46 -13.25 -0.86 4.67
CA SER A 46 -12.20 -1.85 4.45
C SER A 46 -11.11 -1.28 3.56
N ALA A 47 -9.90 -1.79 3.71
CA ALA A 47 -8.75 -1.38 2.93
C ALA A 47 -8.04 -2.60 2.34
N GLN A 48 -7.52 -2.45 1.13
CA GLN A 48 -6.84 -3.51 0.40
C GLN A 48 -5.78 -2.95 -0.53
N ILE A 49 -4.64 -3.63 -0.62
CA ILE A 49 -3.60 -3.35 -1.61
C ILE A 49 -3.78 -4.25 -2.82
N HIS A 50 -3.63 -3.66 -4.01
CA HIS A 50 -3.62 -4.40 -5.26
C HIS A 50 -2.64 -3.80 -6.29
N CYS A 51 -2.22 -4.63 -7.24
CA CYS A 51 -1.41 -4.24 -8.39
C CYS A 51 -2.20 -4.44 -9.70
N GLN A 52 -2.34 -3.36 -10.45
CA GLN A 52 -2.92 -3.38 -11.80
C GLN A 52 -1.82 -3.48 -12.86
N PHE A 53 -1.99 -4.45 -13.74
CA PHE A 53 -1.22 -4.62 -14.97
C PHE A 53 -1.98 -4.04 -16.16
N HIS A 54 -1.32 -3.18 -16.92
CA HIS A 54 -1.82 -2.70 -18.20
C HIS A 54 -0.82 -3.09 -19.29
N ALA A 55 -1.33 -3.63 -20.38
CA ALA A 55 -0.56 -3.89 -21.60
C ALA A 55 -1.15 -3.07 -22.76
N SER A 56 -0.28 -2.62 -23.66
CA SER A 56 -0.68 -2.06 -24.94
C SER A 56 -1.01 -3.19 -25.90
N GLU A 57 -2.28 -3.29 -26.30
CA GLU A 57 -2.76 -4.29 -27.27
C GLU A 57 -2.01 -4.21 -28.61
N ASN A 58 -1.57 -3.00 -29.00
CA ASN A 58 -0.83 -2.78 -30.24
C ASN A 58 0.65 -3.21 -30.19
N ARG A 59 1.19 -3.47 -29.00
CA ARG A 59 2.64 -3.73 -28.80
C ARG A 59 2.92 -5.05 -28.11
N VAL A 60 1.91 -5.67 -27.52
CA VAL A 60 2.04 -6.89 -26.73
C VAL A 60 0.85 -7.79 -27.04
N ALA A 61 1.15 -8.97 -27.59
CA ALA A 61 0.19 -10.05 -27.67
C ALA A 61 0.12 -10.73 -26.30
N LEU A 62 -0.95 -10.48 -25.54
CA LEU A 62 -1.20 -11.21 -24.31
C LEU A 62 -1.76 -12.61 -24.65
N PRO A 63 -1.43 -13.64 -23.85
CA PRO A 63 -2.13 -14.91 -23.97
C PRO A 63 -3.65 -14.68 -23.85
N PRO A 64 -4.48 -15.47 -24.54
CA PRO A 64 -5.92 -15.38 -24.41
C PRO A 64 -6.25 -15.50 -22.93
N SER A 65 -6.89 -14.45 -22.39
CA SER A 65 -7.38 -14.50 -21.02
C SER A 65 -8.40 -15.62 -20.97
N ASP A 66 -8.13 -16.68 -20.21
CA ASP A 66 -9.21 -17.60 -19.81
C ASP A 66 -10.33 -16.73 -19.23
N GLY A 67 -11.56 -17.02 -19.66
CA GLY A 67 -12.73 -16.17 -19.50
C GLY A 67 -13.17 -15.86 -18.06
N SER A 68 -12.33 -16.06 -17.05
CA SER A 68 -12.54 -15.58 -15.69
C SER A 68 -12.23 -14.08 -15.57
N LYS A 69 -12.75 -13.25 -16.48
CA LYS A 69 -13.05 -11.87 -16.13
C LYS A 69 -14.23 -11.91 -15.17
N HIS A 70 -13.94 -12.18 -13.91
CA HIS A 70 -14.76 -11.66 -12.84
C HIS A 70 -14.37 -10.16 -12.68
N ASP A 71 -14.60 -9.28 -13.64
CA ASP A 71 -15.88 -8.57 -13.72
C ASP A 71 -17.09 -9.45 -13.36
N VAL A 72 -17.14 -9.89 -12.10
CA VAL A 72 -18.40 -9.76 -11.40
C VAL A 72 -18.54 -8.25 -11.32
N GLN A 73 -19.10 -7.69 -12.39
CA GLN A 73 -19.91 -6.51 -12.32
C GLN A 73 -20.95 -6.90 -11.29
N ALA A 74 -20.60 -6.71 -10.02
CA ALA A 74 -21.55 -6.78 -8.94
C ALA A 74 -22.50 -5.64 -9.31
N GLU A 75 -23.60 -5.97 -9.98
CA GLU A 75 -24.76 -5.10 -10.09
C GLU A 75 -25.16 -4.64 -8.68
N ASN A 76 -24.78 -5.42 -7.66
CA ASN A 76 -24.78 -5.05 -6.26
C ASN A 76 -23.81 -3.89 -5.98
N GLU A 77 -24.35 -2.70 -5.76
CA GLU A 77 -23.63 -1.49 -5.35
C GLU A 77 -22.96 -1.60 -3.96
N THR A 78 -23.24 -2.67 -3.22
CA THR A 78 -22.87 -2.88 -1.81
C THR A 78 -21.73 -3.86 -1.57
N VAL A 79 -21.17 -4.50 -2.60
CA VAL A 79 -20.01 -5.40 -2.47
C VAL A 79 -18.71 -4.62 -2.59
N PHE A 80 -17.77 -4.83 -1.65
CA PHE A 80 -16.43 -4.25 -1.74
C PHE A 80 -15.64 -4.87 -2.90
N VAL A 81 -15.59 -4.15 -4.01
CA VAL A 81 -14.77 -4.50 -5.19
C VAL A 81 -13.68 -3.43 -5.33
N PRO A 82 -12.43 -3.67 -4.87
CA PRO A 82 -11.36 -2.66 -4.88
C PRO A 82 -11.04 -2.15 -6.29
N ASN A 83 -11.17 -3.04 -7.27
CA ASN A 83 -10.85 -2.81 -8.68
C ASN A 83 -12.00 -2.18 -9.48
N ARG A 84 -13.13 -1.81 -8.84
CA ARG A 84 -14.33 -1.32 -9.54
C ARG A 84 -14.01 -0.08 -10.38
N GLY A 85 -14.22 -0.15 -11.69
CA GLY A 85 -13.93 0.97 -12.61
C GLY A 85 -12.43 1.21 -12.86
N GLU A 86 -11.55 0.27 -12.48
CA GLU A 86 -10.16 0.27 -12.94
C GLU A 86 -10.05 -0.44 -14.28
N ARG A 87 -9.12 0.04 -15.12
CA ARG A 87 -8.73 -0.65 -16.35
C ARG A 87 -7.53 -1.54 -16.05
N GLY A 88 -7.30 -2.56 -16.86
CA GLY A 88 -6.17 -3.48 -16.69
C GLY A 88 -6.56 -4.75 -15.94
N GLN A 89 -5.58 -5.63 -15.79
CA GLN A 89 -5.72 -6.91 -15.08
C GLN A 89 -5.18 -6.76 -13.66
N CYS A 90 -5.96 -7.16 -12.65
CA CYS A 90 -5.46 -7.26 -11.29
C CYS A 90 -4.61 -8.52 -11.16
N ILE A 91 -3.30 -8.35 -11.07
CA ILE A 91 -2.33 -9.46 -11.05
C ILE A 91 -1.86 -9.81 -9.63
N LEU A 92 -2.14 -8.94 -8.66
CA LEU A 92 -1.82 -9.14 -7.26
C LEU A 92 -2.85 -8.40 -6.41
N SER A 93 -3.34 -9.06 -5.38
CA SER A 93 -4.21 -8.46 -4.36
C SER A 93 -3.92 -9.08 -3.01
N THR A 94 -3.74 -8.23 -2.00
CA THR A 94 -3.68 -8.65 -0.60
C THR A 94 -5.07 -9.00 -0.08
N PRO A 95 -5.22 -9.78 1.00
CA PRO A 95 -6.51 -9.95 1.65
C PRO A 95 -7.08 -8.60 2.14
N PRO A 96 -8.37 -8.30 1.94
CA PRO A 96 -8.97 -7.07 2.44
C PRO A 96 -9.01 -7.07 3.97
N LYS A 97 -8.65 -5.94 4.59
CA LYS A 97 -8.74 -5.74 6.05
C LYS A 97 -9.87 -4.80 6.39
N ILE A 98 -10.69 -5.19 7.36
CA ILE A 98 -11.80 -4.38 7.88
C ILE A 98 -11.23 -3.36 8.86
N LEU A 99 -11.60 -2.09 8.68
CA LEU A 99 -11.24 -0.99 9.59
C LEU A 99 -12.28 -0.84 10.70
N PHE A 100 -13.57 -0.92 10.34
CA PHE A 100 -14.71 -0.93 11.25
C PHE A 100 -15.96 -1.49 10.56
N CYS A 101 -16.94 -1.94 11.36
CA CYS A 101 -18.24 -2.46 10.91
C CYS A 101 -19.45 -1.63 11.35
N ASP A 102 -19.22 -0.56 12.11
CA ASP A 102 -20.22 0.46 12.42
C ASP A 102 -19.47 1.66 12.99
N LEU A 103 -19.65 2.83 12.38
CA LEU A 103 -19.05 4.06 12.84
C LEU A 103 -20.04 5.22 12.73
N ARG A 104 -20.44 5.73 13.89
CA ARG A 104 -21.11 7.03 14.02
C ARG A 104 -20.07 8.14 14.24
N LEU A 105 -20.24 9.23 13.50
CA LEU A 105 -19.49 10.47 13.65
C LEU A 105 -20.44 11.64 13.86
N ASP A 106 -20.33 12.29 15.01
CA ASP A 106 -21.02 13.55 15.31
C ASP A 106 -20.41 14.73 14.52
N PRO A 107 -21.11 15.86 14.39
CA PRO A 107 -20.59 17.03 13.68
C PRO A 107 -19.23 17.48 14.23
N GLY A 108 -18.22 17.58 13.36
CA GLY A 108 -16.85 17.95 13.71
C GLY A 108 -16.02 16.80 14.28
N GLU A 109 -16.62 15.64 14.53
CA GLU A 109 -15.91 14.46 15.00
C GLU A 109 -15.04 13.85 13.89
N SER A 110 -13.85 13.40 14.28
CA SER A 110 -12.96 12.64 13.42
C SER A 110 -12.45 11.40 14.12
N LYS A 111 -12.40 10.27 13.41
CA LYS A 111 -11.75 9.05 13.90
C LYS A 111 -10.71 8.55 12.92
N SER A 112 -9.58 8.12 13.46
CA SER A 112 -8.43 7.63 12.70
C SER A 112 -8.17 6.15 13.00
N TYR A 113 -7.89 5.40 11.95
CA TYR A 113 -7.56 3.97 11.98
C TYR A 113 -6.19 3.75 11.33
N SER A 114 -5.36 2.90 11.91
CA SER A 114 -4.08 2.51 11.31
C SER A 114 -4.24 1.22 10.50
N TYR A 115 -3.88 1.30 9.22
CA TYR A 115 -3.80 0.16 8.31
C TYR A 115 -2.34 -0.23 8.11
N CYS A 116 -2.00 -1.47 8.45
CA CYS A 116 -0.66 -2.04 8.25
C CYS A 116 -0.76 -3.30 7.39
N GLU A 117 -0.04 -3.35 6.28
CA GLU A 117 0.01 -4.51 5.39
C GLU A 117 1.41 -4.75 4.86
N THR A 118 1.87 -6.01 4.85
CA THR A 118 3.19 -6.34 4.30
C THR A 118 3.07 -6.53 2.80
N LEU A 119 3.87 -5.82 2.02
CA LEU A 119 3.86 -5.96 0.58
C LEU A 119 4.37 -7.35 0.16
N PRO A 120 3.68 -8.07 -0.74
CA PRO A 120 4.16 -9.38 -1.18
C PRO A 120 5.54 -9.26 -1.83
N ILE A 121 6.48 -10.11 -1.42
CA ILE A 121 7.87 -10.03 -1.90
C ILE A 121 7.98 -10.45 -3.36
N ASP A 122 7.17 -11.44 -3.76
CA ASP A 122 7.18 -11.98 -5.11
C ASP A 122 6.29 -11.16 -6.07
N GLY A 123 5.80 -10.00 -5.61
CA GLY A 123 5.06 -9.05 -6.42
C GLY A 123 5.97 -8.34 -7.43
N PRO A 124 5.44 -7.96 -8.61
CA PRO A 124 6.24 -7.22 -9.59
C PRO A 124 6.60 -5.81 -9.09
N PRO A 125 7.71 -5.22 -9.54
CA PRO A 125 8.01 -3.82 -9.24
C PRO A 125 7.00 -2.88 -9.93
N SER A 126 6.83 -1.70 -9.38
CA SER A 126 6.13 -0.61 -10.05
C SER A 126 6.91 -0.15 -11.27
N PHE A 127 6.26 -0.13 -12.42
CA PHE A 127 6.90 0.18 -13.69
C PHE A 127 5.94 0.90 -14.63
N ARG A 128 6.46 1.85 -15.40
CA ARG A 128 5.68 2.61 -16.39
C ARG A 128 6.46 2.68 -17.70
N GLY A 129 6.32 1.64 -18.52
CA GLY A 129 6.85 1.58 -19.88
C GLY A 129 5.83 1.99 -20.93
N GLN A 130 6.25 1.94 -22.19
CA GLN A 130 5.37 2.21 -23.34
C GLN A 130 4.46 1.02 -23.67
N SER A 131 4.96 -0.21 -23.49
CA SER A 131 4.22 -1.44 -23.80
C SER A 131 3.48 -2.01 -22.60
N VAL A 132 4.01 -1.84 -21.39
CA VAL A 132 3.44 -2.37 -20.15
C VAL A 132 3.55 -1.39 -18.99
N LYS A 133 2.61 -1.48 -18.04
CA LYS A 133 2.58 -0.66 -16.82
C LYS A 133 2.06 -1.49 -15.64
N TYR A 134 2.75 -1.38 -14.51
CA TYR A 134 2.39 -1.99 -13.23
C TYR A 134 2.15 -0.88 -12.21
N VAL A 135 0.95 -0.85 -11.63
CA VAL A 135 0.52 0.23 -10.72
C VAL A 135 -0.02 -0.35 -9.43
N TYR A 136 0.61 0.02 -8.31
CA TYR A 136 0.13 -0.33 -6.98
C TYR A 136 -0.77 0.76 -6.42
N LYS A 137 -1.85 0.32 -5.77
CA LYS A 137 -2.79 1.20 -5.06
C LYS A 137 -3.24 0.55 -3.77
N LEU A 138 -3.34 1.37 -2.72
CA LEU A 138 -4.13 1.07 -1.54
C LEU A 138 -5.53 1.62 -1.80
N THR A 139 -6.53 0.76 -1.79
CA THR A 139 -7.93 1.13 -1.98
C THR A 139 -8.69 0.99 -0.68
N ILE A 140 -9.25 2.10 -0.21
CA ILE A 140 -10.11 2.18 0.96
C ILE A 140 -11.55 2.27 0.44
N GLY A 141 -12.36 1.24 0.71
CA GLY A 141 -13.79 1.28 0.48
C GLY A 141 -14.52 1.64 1.76
N CYS A 142 -15.52 2.51 1.66
CA CYS A 142 -16.45 2.77 2.74
C CYS A 142 -17.88 2.88 2.23
N GLN A 143 -18.82 2.46 3.06
CA GLN A 143 -20.24 2.56 2.76
C GLN A 143 -20.94 3.36 3.85
N ARG A 144 -21.63 4.44 3.45
CA ARG A 144 -22.61 5.11 4.31
C ARG A 144 -23.91 4.32 4.31
N VAL A 145 -24.59 4.27 5.44
CA VAL A 145 -25.91 3.61 5.52
C VAL A 145 -26.83 4.17 4.44
N ASN A 146 -27.50 3.28 3.69
CA ASN A 146 -28.37 3.61 2.56
C ASN A 146 -27.67 4.42 1.45
N SER A 147 -26.41 4.12 1.16
CA SER A 147 -25.66 4.75 0.06
C SER A 147 -24.76 3.76 -0.64
N PRO A 148 -24.39 4.02 -1.91
CA PRO A 148 -23.41 3.21 -2.62
C PRO A 148 -22.03 3.34 -1.97
N ILE A 149 -21.19 2.32 -2.20
CA ILE A 149 -19.80 2.34 -1.75
C ILE A 149 -19.03 3.47 -2.44
N LYS A 150 -18.20 4.16 -1.68
CA LYS A 150 -17.18 5.07 -2.21
C LYS A 150 -15.79 4.45 -2.03
N LEU A 151 -14.93 4.67 -3.02
CA LEU A 151 -13.56 4.16 -3.03
C LEU A 151 -12.57 5.33 -3.05
N LEU A 152 -11.71 5.40 -2.04
CA LEU A 152 -10.52 6.24 -2.02
C LEU A 152 -9.32 5.41 -2.46
N ARG A 153 -8.52 5.92 -3.41
CA ARG A 153 -7.36 5.22 -3.97
C ARG A 153 -6.09 6.00 -3.72
N VAL A 154 -5.16 5.40 -3.00
CA VAL A 154 -3.85 5.96 -2.69
C VAL A 154 -2.79 5.24 -3.54
N PRO A 155 -2.27 5.88 -4.60
CA PRO A 155 -1.21 5.28 -5.41
C PRO A 155 0.11 5.30 -4.66
N PHE A 156 0.88 4.22 -4.79
CA PHE A 156 2.25 4.14 -4.27
C PHE A 156 3.12 3.32 -5.24
N ARG A 157 4.43 3.31 -5.00
CA ARG A 157 5.42 2.60 -5.79
C ARG A 157 6.07 1.51 -4.97
N VAL A 158 6.26 0.36 -5.60
CA VAL A 158 6.98 -0.79 -5.07
C VAL A 158 8.27 -0.96 -5.86
N LEU A 159 9.39 -1.08 -5.16
CA LEU A 159 10.70 -1.41 -5.71
C LEU A 159 11.06 -2.83 -5.27
N VAL A 160 11.70 -3.57 -6.18
CA VAL A 160 12.17 -4.94 -5.91
C VAL A 160 13.69 -4.92 -5.97
N LEU A 161 14.32 -5.43 -4.91
CA LEU A 161 15.76 -5.64 -4.84
C LEU A 161 16.02 -7.14 -4.72
N HIS A 162 16.61 -7.72 -5.76
CA HIS A 162 16.96 -9.13 -5.77
C HIS A 162 18.08 -9.41 -4.75
N GLY A 163 17.94 -10.48 -3.98
CA GLY A 163 18.88 -10.86 -2.93
C GLY A 163 18.69 -10.16 -1.58
N LEU A 164 17.71 -9.25 -1.44
CA LEU A 164 17.45 -8.54 -0.17
C LEU A 164 17.04 -9.48 0.97
N LYS A 165 16.33 -10.57 0.66
CA LYS A 165 15.96 -11.59 1.65
C LYS A 165 17.12 -12.47 2.08
N ASP A 166 18.07 -12.69 1.17
CA ASP A 166 19.18 -13.65 1.34
C ASP A 166 20.45 -12.97 1.87
N TYR A 167 20.45 -11.63 1.94
CA TYR A 167 21.57 -10.87 2.48
C TYR A 167 21.61 -10.99 4.00
N GLN A 168 22.18 -12.09 4.45
CA GLN A 168 22.77 -12.19 5.76
C GLN A 168 24.08 -11.41 5.71
N PHE A 169 24.27 -10.49 6.66
CA PHE A 169 25.57 -9.87 6.88
C PHE A 169 26.65 -10.96 6.85
N PRO A 170 27.77 -10.77 6.13
CA PRO A 170 29.00 -11.34 6.64
C PRO A 170 29.08 -10.88 8.10
N GLN A 171 29.09 -11.81 9.04
CA GLN A 171 29.63 -11.53 10.37
C GLN A 171 31.13 -11.26 10.19
N ASP A 172 31.50 -10.21 9.44
CA ASP A 172 32.80 -9.61 9.64
C ASP A 172 32.69 -8.92 11.00
N GLU A 173 33.40 -9.55 11.93
CA GLU A 173 33.63 -9.23 13.31
C GLU A 173 33.27 -7.80 13.72
N ALA A 174 32.70 -7.69 14.92
CA ALA A 174 32.58 -6.45 15.67
C ALA A 174 33.91 -5.66 15.66
N VAL A 175 34.06 -4.70 14.74
CA VAL A 175 35.19 -3.74 14.73
C VAL A 175 34.69 -2.29 14.79
N ALA A 176 33.39 -2.06 14.96
CA ALA A 176 32.94 -0.79 15.53
C ALA A 176 32.97 -0.92 17.06
N PRO A 177 33.78 -0.13 17.80
CA PRO A 177 33.68 -0.11 19.24
C PRO A 177 32.24 0.24 19.61
N SER A 178 31.59 -0.62 20.40
CA SER A 178 30.25 -0.38 20.91
C SER A 178 30.25 0.99 21.60
N ASN A 179 29.62 1.97 20.97
CA ASN A 179 29.64 3.34 21.44
C ASN A 179 28.82 3.40 22.75
N PRO A 180 29.46 3.60 23.91
CA PRO A 180 28.78 3.49 25.21
C PRO A 180 27.79 4.63 25.48
N PHE A 181 27.65 5.58 24.54
CA PHE A 181 26.70 6.69 24.60
C PHE A 181 25.49 6.52 23.67
N LEU A 182 25.47 5.49 22.82
CA LEU A 182 24.31 5.15 22.01
C LEU A 182 23.53 4.07 22.75
N GLU A 183 22.38 4.46 23.31
CA GLU A 183 21.41 3.50 23.81
C GLU A 183 21.02 2.56 22.66
N GLU A 184 21.22 1.25 22.83
CA GLU A 184 20.69 0.26 21.90
C GLU A 184 19.16 0.35 21.94
N GLU A 185 18.57 1.10 21.00
CA GLU A 185 17.14 1.05 20.76
C GLU A 185 16.80 -0.36 20.23
N GLU A 186 16.59 -1.31 21.16
CA GLU A 186 16.08 -2.66 20.90
C GLU A 186 14.68 -2.67 20.24
N GLY A 187 14.13 -1.51 19.90
CA GLY A 187 12.85 -1.31 19.24
C GLY A 187 12.91 -0.84 17.78
N LEU A 188 14.06 -0.82 17.10
CA LEU A 188 14.14 -0.31 15.71
C LEU A 188 13.22 -1.13 14.79
N LYS A 189 12.08 -0.53 14.43
CA LYS A 189 11.00 -1.10 13.61
C LYS A 189 11.60 -1.83 12.41
N LYS A 190 11.22 -3.10 12.21
CA LYS A 190 11.69 -3.99 11.14
C LYS A 190 11.70 -3.34 9.75
N ASP A 191 10.85 -2.35 9.52
CA ASP A 191 10.78 -1.57 8.28
C ASP A 191 11.99 -0.66 8.04
N SER A 192 12.51 0.03 9.07
CA SER A 192 13.75 0.83 8.95
C SER A 192 14.91 -0.05 8.51
N ARG A 193 15.02 -1.23 9.14
CA ARG A 193 16.08 -2.20 8.84
C ARG A 193 16.08 -2.67 7.38
N LEU A 194 14.91 -2.82 6.75
CA LEU A 194 14.85 -3.25 5.34
C LEU A 194 15.33 -2.17 4.37
N ALA A 195 14.97 -0.91 4.62
CA ALA A 195 15.45 0.21 3.81
C ALA A 195 16.96 0.45 3.98
N ASP A 196 17.47 0.28 5.21
CA ASP A 196 18.90 0.38 5.51
C ASP A 196 19.68 -0.74 4.80
N LEU A 197 19.20 -1.99 4.91
CA LEU A 197 19.78 -3.16 4.23
C LEU A 197 19.79 -3.00 2.71
N ALA A 198 18.69 -2.49 2.14
CA ALA A 198 18.59 -2.17 0.73
C ALA A 198 19.64 -1.15 0.28
N THR A 199 19.84 -0.11 1.08
CA THR A 199 20.80 0.96 0.78
C THR A 199 22.23 0.43 0.80
N GLU A 200 22.56 -0.40 1.79
CA GLU A 200 23.87 -1.03 1.90
C GLU A 200 24.14 -2.00 0.74
N LEU A 201 23.19 -2.88 0.43
CA LEU A 201 23.25 -3.78 -0.73
C LEU A 201 23.52 -3.03 -2.03
N LEU A 202 22.80 -1.93 -2.26
CA LEU A 202 22.98 -1.08 -3.43
C LEU A 202 24.36 -0.43 -3.43
N MET A 203 24.87 0.01 -2.28
CA MET A 203 26.21 0.58 -2.15
C MET A 203 27.30 -0.45 -2.48
N VAL A 204 27.18 -1.68 -1.97
CA VAL A 204 28.10 -2.79 -2.27
C VAL A 204 28.05 -3.15 -3.76
N ALA A 205 26.85 -3.25 -4.34
CA ALA A 205 26.70 -3.59 -5.76
C ALA A 205 27.28 -2.51 -6.69
N THR A 206 27.15 -1.23 -6.33
CA THR A 206 27.59 -0.10 -7.17
C THR A 206 29.06 0.27 -6.97
N SER A 207 29.63 0.09 -5.78
CA SER A 207 31.05 0.36 -5.49
C SER A 207 32.03 -0.58 -6.20
N ARG A 208 31.63 -1.82 -6.50
CA ARG A 208 32.48 -2.83 -7.17
C ARG A 208 32.77 -2.54 -8.66
N ARG A 209 32.26 -1.44 -9.24
CA ARG A 209 32.39 -1.14 -10.68
C ARG A 209 33.61 -0.29 -11.10
N SER A 210 34.55 0.07 -10.23
CA SER A 210 35.68 0.94 -10.62
C SER A 210 36.98 0.23 -11.06
N LEU A 211 37.07 -1.11 -11.11
CA LEU A 211 38.35 -1.82 -11.31
C LEU A 211 38.33 -2.89 -12.42
N ARG A 212 37.81 -2.55 -13.61
CA ARG A 212 38.13 -3.29 -14.84
C ARG A 212 38.45 -2.34 -16.00
N ARG A 213 39.65 -1.76 -15.96
CA ARG A 213 40.39 -1.32 -17.15
C ARG A 213 41.68 -2.14 -17.19
N SER A 214 41.75 -3.11 -18.08
CA SER A 214 42.99 -3.68 -18.64
C SER A 214 42.72 -3.99 -20.11
#